data_AF-A0A2G8LFH9-F1
#
_entry.id   AF-A0A2G8LFH9-F1
#
_cell.length_a   1.000
_cell.length_b   1.000
_cell.length_c   1.000
_cell.angle_alpha   90.00
_cell.angle_beta   90.00
_cell.angle_gamma   90.00
#
_symmetry.space_group_name_H-M   'P 1'
#
loop_
_entity.id
_entity.type
_entity.pdbx_description
1 polymer ?
#
loop_
_entity_poly.entity_id
_entity_poly.type
_entity_poly.pdbx_seq_one_letter_code
_entity_poly.pdbx_strand_id
1 'polypeptide(L)'
;MAANVNPVDIEPDVKMTVNDFDSFKVALAKVLTDKNVIELATIFNYPPAIKEELCTVASAGRLMVLNMEERGQIEPTTILTLLCALKKMDLFGLEKTCKKAVRGTYRDTVFQ
;
A
#
# COMPACT_ATOMS: atom_id res chain seq x y z
N MET A 1 30.15 14.32 -19.99
CA MET A 1 29.81 13.77 -18.67
C MET A 1 28.31 13.54 -18.65
N ALA A 2 27.85 12.29 -18.73
CA ALA A 2 26.44 11.95 -18.62
C ALA A 2 26.21 11.43 -17.20
N ALA A 3 25.30 12.07 -16.47
CA ALA A 3 24.92 11.64 -15.14
C ALA A 3 24.26 10.26 -15.25
N ASN A 4 24.94 9.23 -14.75
CA ASN A 4 24.38 7.91 -14.55
C ASN A 4 23.37 7.96 -13.41
N VAL A 5 22.15 8.41 -13.71
CA VAL A 5 21.00 8.23 -12.83
C VAL A 5 20.50 6.81 -13.05
N ASN A 6 21.12 5.84 -12.36
CA ASN A 6 20.52 4.52 -12.20
C ASN A 6 19.12 4.74 -11.59
N PRO A 7 18.04 4.36 -12.27
CA PRO A 7 16.74 4.32 -11.63
C PRO A 7 16.89 3.33 -10.49
N VAL A 8 16.83 3.84 -9.27
CA VAL A 8 16.77 3.09 -8.02
C VAL A 8 16.14 1.72 -8.25
N ASP A 9 16.93 0.66 -8.02
CA ASP A 9 16.59 -0.76 -8.06
C ASP A 9 15.37 -1.07 -7.17
N ILE A 10 14.19 -0.68 -7.63
CA ILE A 10 12.93 -1.23 -7.17
C ILE A 10 12.64 -2.31 -8.19
N GLU A 11 13.20 -3.50 -7.95
CA GLU A 11 12.79 -4.71 -8.67
C GLU A 11 11.25 -4.79 -8.61
N PRO A 12 10.57 -4.80 -9.77
CA PRO A 12 9.11 -4.79 -9.82
C PRO A 12 8.51 -6.17 -9.50
N ASP A 13 9.31 -7.18 -9.19
CA ASP A 13 8.88 -8.57 -9.05
C ASP A 13 8.61 -8.99 -7.59
N VAL A 14 8.06 -8.09 -6.78
CA VAL A 14 7.58 -8.51 -5.46
C VAL A 14 6.23 -9.21 -5.63
N LYS A 15 6.28 -10.50 -5.95
CA LYS A 15 5.12 -11.38 -5.90
C LYS A 15 4.90 -11.81 -4.44
N MET A 16 3.91 -11.20 -3.79
CA MET A 16 3.35 -11.76 -2.57
C MET A 16 2.55 -13.01 -2.92
N THR A 17 2.66 -14.05 -2.09
CA THR A 17 1.68 -15.13 -2.15
C THR A 17 0.31 -14.60 -1.75
N VAL A 18 -0.77 -15.28 -2.15
CA VAL A 18 -2.14 -14.85 -1.79
C VAL A 18 -2.31 -14.73 -0.27
N ASN A 19 -1.70 -15.64 0.50
CA ASN A 19 -1.73 -15.61 1.96
C ASN A 19 -0.97 -14.40 2.55
N ASP A 20 0.17 -14.05 1.96
CA ASP A 20 0.94 -12.87 2.38
C ASP A 20 0.22 -11.58 2.03
N PHE A 21 -0.48 -11.56 0.88
CA PHE A 21 -1.27 -10.43 0.45
C PHE A 21 -2.49 -10.21 1.35
N ASP A 22 -3.22 -11.27 1.71
CA ASP A 22 -4.34 -11.15 2.67
C ASP A 22 -3.84 -10.70 4.06
N SER A 23 -2.70 -11.22 4.51
CA SER A 23 -2.07 -10.78 5.76
C SER A 23 -1.64 -9.31 5.69
N PHE A 24 -1.11 -8.87 4.56
CA PHE A 24 -0.78 -7.48 4.27
C PHE A 24 -2.03 -6.59 4.30
N LYS A 25 -3.13 -7.00 3.66
CA LYS A 25 -4.41 -6.27 3.68
C LYS A 25 -4.92 -6.07 5.11
N VAL A 26 -4.89 -7.12 5.93
CA VAL A 26 -5.30 -7.06 7.34
C VAL A 26 -4.38 -6.14 8.15
N ALA A 27 -3.06 -6.23 7.95
CA ALA A 27 -2.10 -5.38 8.63
C ALA A 27 -2.26 -3.91 8.22
N LEU A 28 -2.42 -3.64 6.93
CA LEU A 28 -2.66 -2.31 6.35
C LEU A 28 -3.93 -1.69 6.94
N ALA A 29 -5.04 -2.43 6.93
CA ALA A 29 -6.31 -1.95 7.49
C ALA A 29 -6.23 -1.60 8.98
N LYS A 30 -5.36 -2.26 9.76
CA LYS A 30 -5.15 -1.97 11.19
C LYS A 30 -4.30 -0.72 11.44
N VAL A 31 -3.38 -0.40 10.53
CA VAL A 31 -2.49 0.77 10.67
C VAL A 31 -3.09 2.04 10.04
N LEU A 32 -4.10 1.89 9.19
CA LEU A 32 -4.86 3.00 8.63
C LEU A 32 -5.77 3.61 9.70
N THR A 33 -5.49 4.86 10.05
CA THR A 33 -6.38 5.70 10.87
C THR A 33 -7.42 6.38 9.98
N ASP A 34 -8.52 6.86 10.55
CA ASP A 34 -9.58 7.56 9.81
C ASP A 34 -9.03 8.75 9.00
N LYS A 35 -8.07 9.48 9.58
CA LYS A 35 -7.36 10.57 8.88
C LYS A 35 -6.63 10.07 7.65
N ASN A 36 -5.85 9.01 7.79
CA ASN A 36 -5.08 8.42 6.67
C ASN A 36 -6.02 7.90 5.58
N VAL A 37 -7.16 7.33 5.97
CA VAL A 37 -8.17 6.82 5.03
C VAL A 37 -8.75 7.94 4.16
N ILE A 38 -9.16 9.06 4.76
CA ILE A 38 -9.74 10.19 4.01
C ILE A 38 -8.72 10.86 3.11
N GLU A 39 -7.48 10.97 3.58
CA GLU A 39 -6.41 11.58 2.81
C GLU A 39 -5.95 10.67 1.66
N LEU A 40 -5.88 9.34 1.86
CA LEU A 40 -5.69 8.38 0.77
C LEU A 40 -6.83 8.46 -0.26
N ALA A 41 -8.08 8.49 0.19
CA ALA A 41 -9.23 8.62 -0.70
C ALA A 41 -9.19 9.94 -1.50
N THR A 42 -8.57 10.99 -0.95
CA THR A 42 -8.37 12.26 -1.66
C THR A 42 -7.23 12.17 -2.68
N ILE A 43 -6.10 11.55 -2.33
CA ILE A 43 -4.97 11.35 -3.26
C ILE A 43 -5.37 10.45 -4.43
N PHE A 44 -6.14 9.40 -4.15
CA PHE A 44 -6.68 8.51 -5.17
C PHE A 44 -7.91 9.07 -5.89
N ASN A 45 -8.30 10.30 -5.56
CA ASN A 45 -9.40 11.03 -6.18
C ASN A 45 -10.72 10.23 -6.19
N TYR A 46 -11.04 9.59 -5.06
CA TYR A 46 -12.29 8.85 -4.90
C TYR A 46 -13.51 9.78 -4.94
N PRO A 47 -14.64 9.30 -5.47
CA PRO A 47 -15.88 10.07 -5.48
C PRO A 47 -16.35 10.43 -4.05
N PRO A 48 -17.07 11.54 -3.88
CA PRO A 48 -17.54 12.00 -2.57
C PRO A 48 -18.34 10.95 -1.80
N ALA A 49 -19.20 10.19 -2.50
CA ALA A 49 -20.00 9.13 -1.90
C ALA A 49 -19.15 8.09 -1.14
N ILE A 50 -17.98 7.71 -1.69
CA ILE A 50 -17.08 6.76 -1.03
C ILE A 50 -16.37 7.42 0.16
N LYS A 51 -16.04 8.71 0.08
CA LYS A 51 -15.44 9.45 1.20
C LYS A 51 -16.41 9.58 2.38
N GLU A 52 -17.68 9.83 2.10
CA GLU A 52 -18.75 9.88 3.11
C GLU A 52 -18.96 8.51 3.76
N GLU A 53 -18.96 7.44 2.97
CA GLU A 53 -19.02 6.07 3.49
C GLU A 53 -17.82 5.75 4.38
N LEU A 54 -16.61 6.08 3.94
CA LEU A 54 -15.37 5.90 4.71
C LEU A 54 -15.36 6.68 6.03
N CYS A 55 -16.01 7.85 6.10
CA CYS A 55 -16.15 8.64 7.32
C CYS A 55 -17.14 8.04 8.33
N THR A 56 -18.11 7.25 7.87
CA THR A 56 -19.25 6.80 8.71
C THR A 56 -19.07 5.37 9.21
N VAL A 57 -18.27 4.57 8.51
CA VAL A 57 -18.07 3.14 8.82
C VAL A 57 -16.95 2.92 9.85
N ALA A 58 -17.25 2.19 10.93
CA ALA A 58 -16.27 1.82 11.96
C ALA A 58 -15.10 0.95 11.45
N SER A 59 -15.23 0.40 10.24
CA SER A 59 -14.20 -0.36 9.53
C SER A 59 -13.65 0.36 8.30
N ALA A 60 -13.53 1.69 8.36
CA ALA A 60 -12.99 2.55 7.31
C ALA A 60 -11.67 2.03 6.72
N GLY A 61 -10.74 1.58 7.57
CA GLY A 61 -9.46 1.00 7.12
C GLY A 61 -9.63 -0.23 6.23
N ARG A 62 -10.56 -1.14 6.55
CA ARG A 62 -10.84 -2.33 5.72
C ARG A 62 -11.52 -1.96 4.41
N LEU A 63 -12.49 -1.06 4.46
CA LEU A 63 -13.22 -0.60 3.28
C LEU A 63 -12.27 0.12 2.31
N MET A 64 -11.33 0.90 2.84
CA MET A 64 -10.30 1.57 2.05
C MET A 64 -9.40 0.56 1.33
N VAL A 65 -8.92 -0.47 2.04
CA VAL A 65 -8.09 -1.54 1.45
C VAL A 65 -8.83 -2.28 0.34
N LEU A 66 -10.11 -2.63 0.56
CA LEU A 66 -10.95 -3.26 -0.47
C LEU A 66 -11.07 -2.38 -1.71
N ASN A 67 -11.38 -1.08 -1.54
CA ASN A 67 -11.47 -0.14 -2.65
C ASN A 67 -10.14 -0.01 -3.41
N MET A 68 -9.01 -0.03 -2.70
CA MET A 68 -7.69 0.01 -3.31
C MET A 68 -7.40 -1.25 -4.14
N GLU A 69 -7.83 -2.42 -3.67
CA GLU A 69 -7.71 -3.70 -4.39
C GLU A 69 -8.60 -3.71 -5.64
N GLU A 70 -9.89 -3.37 -5.52
CA GLU A 70 -10.83 -3.33 -6.65
C GLU A 70 -10.43 -2.33 -7.74
N ARG A 71 -9.70 -1.28 -7.37
CA ARG A 71 -9.21 -0.24 -8.30
C ARG A 71 -7.79 -0.50 -8.82
N GLY A 72 -7.16 -1.63 -8.45
CA GLY A 72 -5.79 -1.99 -8.87
C GLY A 72 -4.70 -1.07 -8.28
N GLN A 73 -4.97 -0.42 -7.16
CA GLN A 73 -4.01 0.45 -6.46
C GLN A 73 -3.12 -0.35 -5.50
N ILE A 74 -3.59 -1.52 -5.08
CA ILE A 74 -2.78 -2.56 -4.44
C ILE A 74 -3.07 -3.86 -5.16
N GLU A 75 -2.01 -4.59 -5.49
CA GLU A 75 -2.09 -5.90 -6.10
C GLU A 75 -1.07 -6.83 -5.42
N PRO A 76 -1.28 -8.15 -5.46
CA PRO A 76 -0.31 -9.12 -4.94
C PRO A 76 1.07 -8.99 -5.58
N THR A 77 1.11 -8.51 -6.82
CA THR A 77 2.31 -8.31 -7.64
C THR A 77 2.94 -6.93 -7.44
N THR A 78 2.18 -5.93 -6.98
CA THR A 78 2.69 -4.57 -6.84
C THR A 78 1.90 -3.75 -5.82
N ILE A 79 2.63 -3.07 -4.95
CA ILE A 79 2.08 -2.06 -4.03
C ILE A 79 2.64 -0.66 -4.31
N LEU A 80 3.24 -0.45 -5.48
CA LEU A 80 3.95 0.80 -5.81
C LEU A 80 3.01 2.00 -5.78
N THR A 81 1.78 1.83 -6.23
CA THR A 81 0.75 2.89 -6.21
C THR A 81 0.43 3.32 -4.79
N LEU A 82 0.30 2.38 -3.83
CA LEU A 82 0.18 2.69 -2.41
C LEU A 82 1.42 3.38 -1.86
N LEU A 83 2.63 2.87 -2.14
CA LEU A 83 3.87 3.49 -1.65
C LEU A 83 4.03 4.94 -2.16
N CYS A 84 3.64 5.20 -3.40
CA CYS A 84 3.63 6.55 -3.98
C CYS A 84 2.64 7.47 -3.25
N ALA A 85 1.44 6.98 -2.93
CA ALA A 85 0.46 7.74 -2.16
C ALA A 85 0.96 8.02 -0.73
N LEU A 86 1.51 7.04 -0.03
CA LEU A 86 2.06 7.21 1.31
C LEU A 86 3.22 8.20 1.37
N LYS A 87 4.07 8.20 0.33
CA LYS A 87 5.14 9.19 0.17
C LYS A 87 4.59 10.61 -0.01
N LYS A 88 3.47 10.77 -0.73
CA LYS A 88 2.80 12.08 -0.89
C LYS A 88 2.18 12.59 0.41
N MET A 89 1.81 11.70 1.31
CA MET A 89 1.22 12.02 2.63
C MET A 89 2.27 12.25 3.72
N ASP A 90 3.57 12.17 3.40
CA ASP A 90 4.67 12.20 4.37
C ASP A 90 4.57 11.09 5.45
N LEU A 91 3.83 10.01 5.17
CA LEU A 91 3.60 8.89 6.07
C LEU A 91 4.76 7.89 6.03
N PHE A 92 5.98 8.37 6.28
CA PHE A 92 7.20 7.57 6.22
C PHE A 92 7.17 6.32 7.12
N GLY A 93 6.45 6.38 8.24
CA GLY A 93 6.26 5.23 9.14
C GLY A 93 5.43 4.11 8.51
N LEU A 94 4.37 4.47 7.79
CA LEU A 94 3.52 3.51 7.07
C LEU A 94 4.25 2.98 5.84
N GLU A 95 4.95 3.84 5.11
CA GLU A 95 5.78 3.46 3.96
C GLU A 95 6.82 2.41 4.34
N LYS A 96 7.55 2.61 5.44
CA LYS A 96 8.53 1.62 5.95
C LYS A 96 7.87 0.31 6.34
N THR A 97 6.66 0.35 6.90
CA THR A 97 5.90 -0.85 7.27
C THR A 97 5.46 -1.63 6.04
N CYS A 98 4.94 -0.95 5.02
CA CYS A 98 4.56 -1.56 3.74
C CYS A 98 5.78 -2.15 3.02
N LYS A 99 6.90 -1.41 2.95
CA LYS A 99 8.16 -1.91 2.40
C LYS A 99 8.69 -3.11 3.16
N LYS A 100 8.56 -3.15 4.49
CA LYS A 100 8.99 -4.29 5.31
C LYS A 100 8.12 -5.52 5.08
N ALA A 101 6.81 -5.35 4.93
CA ALA A 101 5.90 -6.45 4.61
C ALA A 101 6.25 -7.10 3.26
N VAL A 102 6.59 -6.28 2.27
CA VAL A 102 7.06 -6.68 0.94
C VAL A 102 8.46 -7.30 0.98
N ARG A 103 9.38 -6.78 1.79
CA ARG A 103 10.74 -7.32 1.93
C ARG A 103 10.80 -8.59 2.78
N GLY A 104 9.75 -8.91 3.52
CA GLY A 104 9.64 -10.11 4.36
C GLY A 104 9.65 -11.43 3.59
N THR A 105 9.34 -11.41 2.29
CA THR A 105 9.35 -12.59 1.40
C THR A 105 10.75 -12.98 0.90
N TYR A 106 11.79 -12.20 1.22
CA TYR A 106 13.18 -12.48 0.83
C TYR A 106 13.97 -13.30 1.86
N ARG A 107 13.36 -13.74 2.97
CA ARG A 107 14.09 -14.46 4.04
C ARG A 107 14.08 -15.98 3.95
N ASP A 108 13.48 -16.59 2.94
CA ASP A 108 13.44 -18.06 2.83
C ASP A 108 14.01 -18.65 1.52
N THR A 109 14.35 -17.85 0.51
CA THR A 109 14.80 -18.38 -0.80
C THR A 109 16.23 -18.03 -1.20
N VAL A 110 17.06 -17.57 -0.27
CA VAL A 110 18.51 -17.50 -0.52
C VAL A 110 19.23 -18.04 0.70
N PHE A 111 19.52 -19.34 0.66
CA PHE A 111 20.62 -20.10 1.30
C PHE A 111 20.15 -21.52 1.68
N GLN A 112 19.99 -22.37 0.66
CA GLN A 112 20.54 -23.74 0.66
C GLN A 112 21.10 -24.03 -0.72
#